data_AF-A0A968FUA9-F1
#
_entry.id   AF-A0A968FUA9-F1
#
_cell.length_a   1.000
_cell.length_b   1.000
_cell.length_c   1.000
_cell.angle_alpha   90.00
_cell.angle_beta   90.00
_cell.angle_gamma   90.00
#
_symmetry.space_group_name_H-M   'P 1'
#
loop_
_entity.id
_entity.type
_entity.pdbx_description
1 polymer ?
#
loop_
_entity_poly.entity_id
_entity_poly.type
_entity_poly.pdbx_seq_one_letter_code
_entity_poly.pdbx_strand_id
1 'polypeptide(L)' 'ENFDLMIDLVINHVSRESLWFVDFINQRPPACYYFWEIDPSVDLSDVVRPRKSDLLTPVHTHQGVKY' A
#
# COMPACT_ATOMS: atom_id res chain seq x y z
N GLU A 1 37.35 -8.04 13.57
CA GLU A 1 36.16 -8.81 13.97
C GLU A 1 35.36 -9.13 12.72
N ASN A 2 34.88 -10.36 12.57
CA ASN A 2 33.99 -10.75 11.48
C ASN A 2 32.65 -11.14 12.11
N PHE A 3 31.57 -10.53 11.66
CA PHE A 3 30.22 -10.89 12.08
C PHE A 3 29.29 -10.91 10.85
N ASP A 4 28.27 -11.76 10.93
CA ASP A 4 27.24 -11.85 9.90
C ASP A 4 26.09 -10.92 10.25
N LEU A 5 25.70 -10.06 9.30
CA LEU A 5 24.61 -9.13 9.42
C LEU A 5 23.39 -9.68 8.68
N MET A 6 22.25 -9.75 9.37
CA MET A 6 20.95 -10.03 8.77
C MET A 6 20.08 -8.78 8.82
N ILE A 7 19.35 -8.52 7.75
CA ILE A 7 18.39 -7.43 7.64
C ILE A 7 17.09 -7.95 7.03
N ASP A 8 15.99 -7.27 7.34
CA ASP A 8 14.71 -7.50 6.68
C ASP A 8 14.68 -6.83 5.30
N LEU A 9 14.27 -7.59 4.29
CA LEU A 9 13.90 -7.05 2.99
C LEU A 9 12.38 -6.84 2.94
N VAL A 10 11.94 -5.64 3.27
CA VAL A 10 10.52 -5.26 3.19
C VAL A 10 10.15 -4.91 1.75
N ILE A 11 9.88 -5.94 0.94
CA ILE A 11 9.59 -5.77 -0.50
C ILE A 11 8.09 -5.60 -0.81
N ASN A 12 7.21 -6.01 0.10
CA ASN A 12 5.78 -6.09 -0.15
C ASN A 12 5.05 -4.75 -0.01
N HIS A 13 5.55 -3.83 0.81
CA HIS A 13 4.86 -2.57 1.10
C HIS A 13 5.85 -1.49 1.52
N VAL A 14 5.34 -0.26 1.59
CA VAL A 14 6.10 0.93 1.98
C VAL A 14 5.26 1.82 2.91
N SER A 15 5.92 2.62 3.74
CA SER A 15 5.26 3.64 4.57
C SER A 15 4.43 4.61 3.72
N ARG A 16 3.32 5.10 4.29
CA ARG A 16 2.52 6.20 3.71
C ARG A 16 3.31 7.52 3.61
N GLU A 17 4.43 7.64 4.32
CA GLU A 17 5.33 8.80 4.25
C GLU A 17 6.38 8.66 3.14
N SER A 18 6.41 7.54 2.41
CA SER A 18 7.33 7.38 1.28
C SER A 18 6.96 8.29 0.12
N LEU A 19 8.00 8.76 -0.57
CA LEU A 19 7.88 9.53 -1.80
C LEU A 19 7.05 8.79 -2.86
N TRP A 20 7.12 7.45 -2.93
CA TRP A 20 6.27 6.69 -3.85
C TRP A 20 4.79 6.82 -3.52
N PHE A 21 4.41 6.84 -2.24
CA PHE A 21 3.02 7.02 -1.85
C PHE A 21 2.56 8.47 -2.05
N VAL A 22 3.44 9.44 -1.81
CA VAL A 22 3.19 10.85 -2.15
C VAL A 22 2.92 10.99 -3.65
N ASP A 23 3.74 10.39 -4.49
CA ASP A 23 3.57 10.45 -5.95
C ASP A 23 2.32 9.69 -6.42
N PHE A 24 1.93 8.60 -5.74
CA PHE A 24 0.64 7.93 -5.95
C PHE A 24 -0.56 8.87 -5.71
N ILE A 25 -0.59 9.54 -4.55
CA ILE A 25 -1.65 10.52 -4.22
C ILE A 25 -1.71 11.62 -5.30
N ASN A 26 -0.56 12.05 -5.79
CA ASN A 26 -0.41 13.12 -6.77
C ASN A 26 -0.55 12.67 -8.24
N GLN A 27 -0.81 11.39 -8.52
CA GLN A 27 -0.93 10.84 -9.87
C GLN A 27 0.32 11.04 -10.73
N ARG A 28 1.51 10.88 -10.12
CA ARG A 28 2.80 11.04 -10.80
C ARG A 28 3.41 9.68 -11.18
N PRO A 29 3.64 9.44 -12.49
CA PRO A 29 4.34 8.24 -12.94
C PRO A 29 5.83 8.22 -12.49
N PRO A 30 6.41 7.03 -12.28
CA PRO A 30 5.77 5.71 -12.39
C PRO A 30 5.02 5.28 -11.13
N ALA A 31 5.23 5.97 -10.00
CA ALA A 31 4.80 5.49 -8.68
C ALA A 31 3.27 5.42 -8.52
N CYS A 32 2.51 6.19 -9.29
CA CYS A 32 1.05 6.06 -9.34
C CYS A 32 0.56 4.67 -9.82
N TYR A 33 1.44 3.83 -10.37
CA TYR A 33 1.13 2.46 -10.78
C TYR A 33 1.67 1.39 -9.82
N TYR A 34 2.27 1.77 -8.68
CA TYR A 34 2.90 0.81 -7.76
C TYR A 34 1.94 0.23 -6.71
N PHE A 35 0.78 0.83 -6.52
CA PHE A 35 -0.19 0.42 -5.50
C PHE A 35 -1.39 -0.27 -6.17
N TRP A 36 -1.93 -1.28 -5.49
CA TRP A 36 -3.18 -1.89 -5.90
C TRP A 36 -4.36 -1.15 -5.29
N GLU A 37 -5.31 -0.82 -6.16
CA GLU A 37 -6.61 -0.27 -5.82
C GLU A 37 -7.67 -1.37 -6.03
N ILE A 38 -8.68 -1.41 -5.17
CA ILE A 38 -9.80 -2.34 -5.25
C ILE A 38 -11.11 -1.54 -5.19
N ASP A 39 -12.05 -1.86 -6.08
CA ASP A 39 -13.41 -1.32 -5.97
C ASP A 39 -14.06 -1.85 -4.67
N PRO A 40 -14.54 -0.96 -3.78
CA PRO A 40 -15.11 -1.36 -2.49
C PRO A 40 -16.39 -2.20 -2.60
N SER A 41 -16.99 -2.31 -3.79
CA SER A 41 -18.14 -3.19 -4.06
C SER A 41 -17.77 -4.65 -4.32
N VAL A 42 -16.48 -4.97 -4.48
CA VAL A 42 -16.01 -6.35 -4.68
C VAL A 42 -16.28 -7.18 -3.42
N ASP A 43 -16.79 -8.40 -3.60
CA ASP A 43 -16.96 -9.36 -2.51
C ASP A 43 -15.60 -9.85 -2.02
N LEU A 44 -15.24 -9.44 -0.79
CA LEU A 44 -13.99 -9.79 -0.13
C LEU A 44 -14.21 -10.75 1.06
N SER A 45 -15.36 -11.42 1.13
CA SER A 45 -15.73 -12.31 2.24
C SER A 45 -14.76 -13.48 2.45
N ASP A 46 -14.09 -13.94 1.39
CA ASP A 46 -13.07 -14.99 1.46
C ASP A 46 -11.72 -14.53 2.06
N VAL A 47 -11.54 -13.23 2.33
CA VAL A 47 -10.28 -12.65 2.82
C VAL A 47 -10.13 -12.75 4.34
N VAL A 48 -9.83 -13.95 4.85
CA VAL A 48 -9.99 -14.33 6.26
C VAL A 48 -8.83 -14.02 7.23
N ARG A 49 -7.74 -13.36 6.81
CA ARG A 49 -6.61 -13.05 7.73
C ARG A 49 -7.09 -12.16 8.90
N PRO A 50 -6.82 -12.50 10.18
CA PRO A 50 -7.15 -11.64 11.32
C PRO A 50 -6.51 -10.24 11.20
N ARG A 51 -7.30 -9.18 11.44
CA ARG A 51 -6.86 -7.77 11.34
C ARG A 51 -7.44 -6.96 12.49
N LYS A 52 -6.74 -5.90 12.90
CA LYS A 52 -7.25 -4.89 13.85
C LYS A 52 -8.01 -3.75 13.16
N SER A 53 -7.80 -3.60 11.85
CA SER A 53 -8.41 -2.59 11.01
C SER A 53 -9.23 -3.25 9.91
N ASP A 54 -10.07 -2.46 9.25
CA ASP A 54 -10.75 -2.87 8.04
C ASP A 54 -9.75 -3.30 6.95
N LEU A 55 -10.23 -4.13 6.03
CA LEU A 55 -9.42 -4.70 4.96
C LEU A 55 -8.95 -3.64 3.96
N LEU A 56 -9.84 -2.72 3.58
CA LEU A 56 -9.56 -1.62 2.66
C LEU A 56 -9.37 -0.34 3.46
N THR A 57 -8.49 0.54 2.99
CA THR A 57 -8.23 1.84 3.64
C THR A 57 -8.48 2.96 2.64
N PRO A 58 -9.43 3.87 2.88
CA PRO A 58 -9.67 4.98 1.98
C PRO A 58 -8.45 5.92 1.93
N VAL A 59 -8.08 6.34 0.72
CA VAL A 59 -7.01 7.30 0.46
C VAL A 59 -7.54 8.42 -0.43
N HIS A 60 -7.48 9.65 0.05
CA HIS A 60 -7.78 10.82 -0.77
C HIS A 60 -6.61 11.08 -1.73
N THR A 61 -6.88 11.00 -3.03
CA THR A 61 -5.92 11.31 -4.11
C THR A 61 -6.46 12.46 -4.97
N HIS A 62 -5.63 13.00 -5.86
CA HIS A 62 -6.09 13.98 -6.86
C HIS A 62 -7.14 13.43 -7.84
N GLN A 63 -7.27 12.10 -7.96
CA GLN A 63 -8.32 11.44 -8.75
C GLN A 63 -9.55 11.04 -7.93
N GLY A 64 -9.65 11.49 -6.67
CA GLY A 64 -10.71 11.12 -5.75
C GLY A 64 -10.27 10.06 -4.73
N VAL A 65 -11.25 9.49 -4.02
CA VAL A 65 -10.99 8.47 -3.00
C VAL A 65 -10.69 7.14 -3.66
N LYS A 66 -9.56 6.53 -3.29
CA LYS A 66 -9.14 5.18 -3.70
C LYS A 66 -9.23 4.24 -2.50
N TYR A 67 -9.43 2.95 -2.76
CA TYR A 67 -9.49 1.87 -1.77
C TYR A 67 -8.51 0.76 -2.11
#